data_AF-A0AAX2S116-F1
#
_entry.id   AF-A0AAX2S116-F1
#
_cell.length_a   1.000
_cell.length_b   1.000
_cell.length_c   1.000
_cell.angle_alpha   90.00
_cell.angle_beta   90.00
_cell.angle_gamma   90.00
#
_symmetry.space_group_name_H-M   'P 1'
#
loop_
_entity.id
_entity.type
_entity.pdbx_description
1 polymer ?
#
loop_
_entity_poly.entity_id
_entity_poly.type
_entity_poly.pdbx_seq_one_letter_code
_entity_poly.pdbx_strand_id
1 'polypeptide(L)'
;MSKLKYWFYHVLIAVDQLLNAVFGGAADETFSSRCYRGAVLAKQPKKRWRVIHKIVETLFFWEKGEHCENAYLSELKRKQYPEDFSSKG
;
A
#
# COMPACT_ATOMS: atom_id res chain seq x y z
N MET A 1 0.67 16.66 -10.95
CA MET A 1 0.02 16.80 -9.62
C MET A 1 0.54 18.09 -8.99
N SER A 2 -0.25 18.87 -8.22
CA SER A 2 0.32 20.06 -7.56
C SER A 2 1.32 19.65 -6.47
N LYS A 3 2.33 20.48 -6.20
CA LYS A 3 3.36 20.20 -5.17
C LYS A 3 2.74 19.82 -3.82
N LEU A 4 1.69 20.52 -3.41
CA LEU A 4 0.98 20.26 -2.16
C LEU A 4 0.30 18.87 -2.16
N LYS A 5 -0.40 18.51 -3.25
CA LYS A 5 -1.04 17.19 -3.37
C LYS A 5 -0.01 16.06 -3.35
N TYR A 6 1.13 16.27 -3.99
CA TYR A 6 2.24 15.32 -4.00
C TYR A 6 2.86 15.14 -2.62
N TRP A 7 3.05 16.23 -1.87
CA TRP A 7 3.51 16.16 -0.49
C TRP A 7 2.54 15.39 0.41
N PHE A 8 1.24 15.69 0.35
CA PHE A 8 0.22 14.96 1.11
C PHE A 8 0.19 13.47 0.75
N TYR A 9 0.32 13.14 -0.53
CA TYR A 9 0.43 11.75 -0.98
C TYR A 9 1.59 11.02 -0.29
N HIS A 10 2.79 11.61 -0.25
CA HIS A 10 3.95 11.02 0.43
C HIS A 10 3.77 10.87 1.94
N VAL A 11 3.15 11.85 2.59
CA VAL A 11 2.85 11.75 4.03
C VAL A 11 1.94 10.55 4.31
N LEU A 12 0.90 10.35 3.50
CA LEU A 12 0.00 9.19 3.66
C LEU A 12 0.72 7.87 3.42
N ILE A 13 1.57 7.78 2.39
CA ILE A 13 2.40 6.60 2.12
C ILE A 13 3.34 6.31 3.29
N ALA A 14 4.02 7.34 3.83
CA ALA A 14 4.93 7.16 4.96
C ALA A 14 4.21 6.65 6.22
N VAL A 15 2.99 7.12 6.48
CA VAL A 15 2.16 6.60 7.59
C VAL A 15 1.79 5.14 7.35
N ASP A 16 1.39 4.78 6.13
CA ASP A 16 1.04 3.41 5.76
C ASP A 16 2.24 2.44 5.90
N GLN A 17 3.42 2.86 5.42
CA GLN A 17 4.69 2.15 5.59
C GLN A 17 5.10 2.03 7.07
N LEU A 18 4.92 3.09 7.86
CA LEU A 18 5.19 3.05 9.30
C LEU A 18 4.31 2.00 9.99
N LEU A 19 3.02 1.97 9.68
CA LEU A 19 2.12 0.94 10.20
C LEU A 19 2.61 -0.45 9.81
N ASN A 20 3.03 -0.65 8.56
CA ASN A 20 3.57 -1.92 8.12
C ASN A 20 4.80 -2.34 8.95
N ALA A 21 5.76 -1.43 9.12
CA ALA A 21 6.98 -1.66 9.89
C ALA A 21 6.68 -2.00 11.36
N VAL A 22 5.77 -1.27 12.00
CA VAL A 22 5.31 -1.55 13.38
C VAL A 22 4.69 -2.94 13.49
N PHE A 23 3.97 -3.41 12.47
CA PHE A 23 3.44 -4.77 12.39
C PHE A 23 4.43 -5.78 11.76
N GLY A 24 5.74 -5.50 11.83
CA GLY A 24 6.81 -6.41 11.42
C GLY A 24 6.85 -6.67 9.91
N GLY A 25 6.49 -5.68 9.11
CA GLY A 25 6.65 -5.67 7.65
C GLY A 25 7.93 -4.95 7.21
N ALA A 26 8.18 -4.91 5.91
CA ALA A 26 9.28 -4.16 5.35
C ALA A 26 8.96 -2.66 5.37
N ALA A 27 9.96 -1.82 5.67
CA ALA A 27 9.77 -0.38 5.83
C ALA A 27 9.44 0.35 4.51
N ASP A 28 9.82 -0.24 3.38
CA ASP A 28 9.57 0.26 2.03
C ASP A 28 8.26 -0.25 1.42
N GLU A 29 7.56 -1.17 2.09
CA GLU A 29 6.25 -1.67 1.66
C GLU A 29 5.11 -1.03 2.48
N THR A 30 4.10 -0.52 1.79
CA THR A 30 2.82 -0.08 2.39
C THR A 30 2.06 -1.25 3.02
N PHE A 31 1.40 -1.01 4.16
CA PHE A 31 0.59 -2.02 4.84
C PHE A 31 -0.58 -2.49 3.95
N SER A 32 -1.19 -1.58 3.20
CA SER A 32 -2.24 -1.92 2.21
C SER A 32 -1.74 -2.88 1.13
N SER A 33 -0.54 -2.69 0.58
CA SER A 33 0.07 -3.63 -0.37
C SER A 33 0.28 -5.01 0.26
N ARG A 34 0.81 -5.05 1.48
CA ARG A 34 1.02 -6.31 2.22
C ARG A 34 -0.30 -7.04 2.49
N CYS A 35 -1.37 -6.29 2.80
CA CYS A 35 -2.71 -6.84 2.98
C CYS A 35 -3.21 -7.53 1.72
N TYR A 36 -3.07 -6.90 0.55
CA TYR A 36 -3.44 -7.48 -0.73
C TYR A 36 -2.66 -8.78 -1.01
N ARG A 37 -1.33 -8.74 -0.87
CA ARG A 37 -0.48 -9.93 -1.05
C ARG A 37 -0.89 -11.08 -0.12
N GLY A 38 -1.14 -10.78 1.14
CA GLY A 38 -1.50 -11.77 2.16
C GLY A 38 -2.91 -12.33 2.05
N ALA A 39 -3.86 -11.55 1.53
CA ALA A 39 -5.28 -11.93 1.44
C ALA A 39 -5.68 -12.49 0.07
N VAL A 40 -5.12 -11.96 -1.02
CA VAL A 40 -5.52 -12.24 -2.40
C VAL A 40 -4.48 -13.08 -3.14
N LEU A 41 -3.19 -12.70 -3.10
CA LEU A 41 -2.14 -13.35 -3.91
C LEU A 41 -1.52 -14.59 -3.25
N ALA A 42 -1.65 -14.74 -1.93
CA ALA A 42 -1.10 -15.89 -1.22
C ALA A 42 -1.81 -17.19 -1.64
N LYS A 43 -1.05 -18.25 -1.93
CA LYS A 43 -1.60 -19.58 -2.29
C LYS A 43 -2.58 -20.13 -1.24
N GLN A 44 -2.32 -19.87 0.03
CA GLN A 44 -3.18 -20.23 1.17
C GLN A 44 -3.29 -19.04 2.13
N PRO A 45 -4.20 -18.09 1.85
CA PRO A 45 -4.28 -16.85 2.62
C PRO A 45 -4.87 -17.13 4.00
N LYS A 46 -4.13 -16.74 5.05
CA LYS A 46 -4.58 -16.89 6.45
C LYS A 46 -5.81 -16.02 6.69
N LYS A 47 -6.76 -16.51 7.51
CA LYS A 47 -8.01 -15.82 7.83
C LYS A 47 -7.79 -14.37 8.33
N ARG A 48 -6.75 -14.14 9.14
CA ARG A 48 -6.39 -12.81 9.63
C ARG A 48 -6.18 -11.79 8.50
N TRP A 49 -5.54 -12.18 7.41
CA TRP A 49 -5.24 -11.29 6.29
C TRP A 49 -6.49 -10.95 5.50
N ARG A 50 -7.39 -11.92 5.29
CA ARG A 50 -8.70 -11.66 4.65
C ARG A 50 -9.55 -10.67 5.45
N VAL A 51 -9.53 -10.79 6.79
CA VAL A 51 -10.26 -9.89 7.69
C VAL A 51 -9.66 -8.48 7.63
N ILE A 52 -8.34 -8.36 7.80
CA ILE A 52 -7.65 -7.06 7.76
C ILE A 52 -7.85 -6.39 6.39
N HIS A 53 -7.69 -7.12 5.29
CA HIS A 53 -7.93 -6.63 3.93
C HIS A 53 -9.34 -6.05 3.80
N LYS A 54 -10.38 -6.76 4.27
CA LYS A 54 -11.76 -6.26 4.23
C LYS A 54 -11.96 -5.01 5.09
N ILE A 55 -11.31 -4.94 6.25
CA ILE A 55 -11.35 -3.74 7.11
C ILE A 55 -10.73 -2.55 6.37
N VAL A 56 -9.54 -2.73 5.79
CA VAL A 56 -8.83 -1.67 5.06
C VAL A 56 -9.67 -1.20 3.86
N GLU A 57 -10.18 -2.11 3.03
CA GLU A 57 -11.07 -1.73 1.91
C GLU A 57 -12.33 -0.96 2.36
N THR A 58 -12.84 -1.27 3.57
CA THR A 58 -13.99 -0.56 4.13
C THR A 58 -13.62 0.83 4.65
N LEU A 59 -12.42 1.00 5.21
CA LEU A 59 -11.91 2.31 5.62
C LEU A 59 -11.76 3.25 4.40
N PHE A 60 -11.36 2.69 3.26
CA PHE A 60 -11.21 3.40 1.98
C PHE A 60 -12.42 3.15 1.04
N PHE A 61 -13.64 3.16 1.58
CA PHE A 61 -14.85 2.83 0.81
C PHE A 61 -15.05 3.67 -0.46
N TRP A 62 -14.52 4.89 -0.52
CA TRP A 62 -14.56 5.76 -1.70
C TRP A 62 -13.70 5.25 -2.87
N GLU A 63 -12.75 4.34 -2.61
CA GLU A 63 -11.92 3.66 -3.61
C GLU A 63 -12.56 2.36 -4.13
N LYS A 64 -13.83 2.11 -3.80
CA LYS A 64 -14.67 1.05 -4.39
C LYS A 64 -14.10 -0.38 -4.31
N GLY A 65 -13.29 -0.67 -3.29
CA GLY A 65 -12.73 -2.01 -3.10
C GLY A 65 -11.41 -2.26 -3.84
N GLU A 66 -10.80 -1.23 -4.43
CA GLU A 66 -9.55 -1.34 -5.18
C GLU A 66 -8.33 -0.78 -4.40
N HIS A 67 -8.49 -0.37 -3.14
CA HIS A 67 -7.45 0.37 -2.41
C HIS A 67 -6.16 -0.45 -2.23
N CYS A 68 -6.28 -1.66 -1.69
CA CYS A 68 -5.14 -2.52 -1.41
C CYS A 68 -4.48 -3.03 -2.71
N GLU A 69 -5.29 -3.27 -3.76
CA GLU A 69 -4.77 -3.63 -5.09
C GLU A 69 -3.98 -2.47 -5.72
N ASN A 70 -4.53 -1.26 -5.66
CA ASN A 70 -3.87 -0.07 -6.18
C ASN A 70 -2.57 0.24 -5.42
N ALA A 71 -2.54 0.04 -4.10
CA ALA A 71 -1.33 0.12 -3.31
C ALA A 71 -0.28 -0.89 -3.80
N TYR A 72 -0.67 -2.17 -3.95
CA TYR A 72 0.22 -3.22 -4.47
C TYR A 72 0.76 -2.90 -5.87
N LEU A 73 -0.08 -2.44 -6.80
CA LEU A 73 0.33 -2.04 -8.14
C LEU A 73 1.24 -0.80 -8.12
N SER A 74 1.06 0.10 -7.16
CA SER A 74 1.90 1.29 -6.99
C SER A 74 3.29 0.93 -6.46
N GLU A 75 3.39 -0.07 -5.57
CA GLU A 75 4.66 -0.64 -5.12
C GLU A 75 5.45 -1.26 -6.28
N LEU A 76 4.79 -2.10 -7.08
CA LEU A 76 5.42 -2.72 -8.25
C LEU A 76 5.94 -1.67 -9.25
N LYS A 77 5.20 -0.58 -9.41
CA LYS A 77 5.55 0.53 -10.30
C LYS A 77 6.48 1.56 -9.64
N ARG A 78 6.86 1.36 -8.37
CA ARG A 78 7.67 2.29 -7.56
C ARG A 78 7.16 3.74 -7.59
N LYS A 79 5.84 3.94 -7.63
CA LYS A 79 5.24 5.29 -7.73
C LYS A 79 5.51 6.17 -6.51
N GLN A 80 5.78 5.55 -5.37
CA GLN A 80 6.14 6.22 -4.12
C GLN A 80 7.59 6.73 -4.09
N TYR A 81 8.42 6.36 -5.05
CA TYR A 81 9.79 6.85 -5.10
C TYR A 81 9.83 8.22 -5.80
N PRO A 82 10.70 9.15 -5.36
CA PRO A 82 11.00 10.34 -6.14
C PRO A 82 11.54 9.95 -7.52
N GLU A 83 11.28 10.79 -8.53
CA GLU A 83 11.68 10.52 -9.92
C GLU A 83 13.18 10.26 -10.06
N ASP A 84 14.00 10.92 -9.23
CA ASP A 84 15.46 10.77 -9.20
C ASP A 84 15.92 9.34 -8.81
N PHE A 85 15.07 8.58 -8.13
CA PHE A 85 15.30 7.18 -7.75
C PHE A 85 14.61 6.18 -8.67
N SER A 86 13.79 6.65 -9.62
CA SER A 86 13.28 5.79 -10.68
C SER A 86 14.45 5.41 -11.57
N SER A 87 14.76 4.11 -11.65
CA SER A 87 15.79 3.63 -12.57
C SER A 87 15.43 4.10 -13.97
N LYS A 88 16.21 5.05 -14.51
CA LYS A 88 16.23 5.33 -15.95
C LYS A 88 16.73 4.04 -16.61
N GLY A 89 15.80 3.15 -16.93
CA GLY A 89 16.04 2.05 -17.86
C GLY A 89 16.37 2.62 -19.23
#